data_AF-A0A518C3N3-F1
#
_entry.id   AF-A0A518C3N3-F1
#
_cell.length_a   1.000
_cell.length_b   1.000
_cell.length_c   1.000
_cell.angle_alpha   90.00
_cell.angle_beta   90.00
_cell.angle_gamma   90.00
#
_symmetry.space_group_name_H-M   'P 1'
#
loop_
_entity.id
_entity.type
_entity.pdbx_description
1 polymer ?
#
loop_
_entity_poly.entity_id
_entity_poly.type
_entity_poly.pdbx_seq_one_letter_code
_entity_poly.pdbx_strand_id
1 'polypeptide(L)'
;MVYVAAVLLMLVNSVAWLTTFVTLPGNWILLLCTVLYAYFLPAGYFPRVSWTVVIVIAVLAVIGEIVEFLAGAAGAAKQGGSRWGVFLSLVGAFVGSLAGAILLSFIPILGTMIGALLGGALGAFGGAWLGEHNTEKTHQERMAIGQGAFIGRILGTVGKLIVGVIMLVLVTLDSFFDLKKEPIPEQLSTEAEVSYLFNWKSNVVEPSPTSAERSVVSTDM
;
A
#
# COMPACT_ATOMS: atom_id res chain seq x y z
N MET A 1 12.98 -16.77 4.42
CA MET A 1 13.31 -15.33 4.56
C MET A 1 12.42 -14.44 3.71
N VAL A 2 12.18 -14.73 2.42
CA VAL A 2 11.32 -13.88 1.55
C VAL A 2 9.90 -13.73 2.07
N TYR A 3 9.24 -14.82 2.44
CA TYR A 3 7.88 -14.77 2.99
C TYR A 3 7.79 -13.99 4.30
N VAL A 4 8.85 -13.98 5.12
CA VAL A 4 8.90 -13.15 6.33
C VAL A 4 8.92 -11.67 5.94
N ALA A 5 9.74 -11.29 4.96
CA ALA A 5 9.77 -9.93 4.45
C ALA A 5 8.45 -9.53 3.79
N ALA A 6 7.78 -10.43 3.06
CA ALA A 6 6.46 -10.19 2.46
C ALA A 6 5.37 -10.01 3.53
N VAL A 7 5.38 -10.81 4.60
CA VAL A 7 4.48 -10.62 5.76
C VAL A 7 4.73 -9.27 6.43
N LEU A 8 6.00 -8.89 6.65
CA LEU A 8 6.33 -7.58 7.23
C LEU A 8 5.85 -6.43 6.34
N LEU A 9 6.03 -6.54 5.02
CA LEU A 9 5.52 -5.57 4.05
C LEU A 9 4.00 -5.45 4.14
N MET A 10 3.28 -6.58 4.15
CA MET A 10 1.82 -6.62 4.28
C MET A 10 1.35 -5.92 5.57
N LEU A 11 2.00 -6.18 6.70
CA LEU A 11 1.66 -5.56 7.98
C LEU A 11 1.94 -4.05 7.98
N VAL A 12 3.11 -3.62 7.52
CA VAL A 12 3.47 -2.19 7.41
C VAL A 12 2.52 -1.46 6.46
N ASN A 13 2.20 -2.05 5.32
CA ASN A 13 1.27 -1.47 4.35
C ASN A 13 -0.16 -1.42 4.89
N SER A 14 -0.58 -2.40 5.70
CA SER A 14 -1.88 -2.37 6.38
C SER A 14 -1.95 -1.22 7.39
N VAL A 15 -0.89 -1.00 8.17
CA VAL A 15 -0.80 0.14 9.08
C VAL A 15 -0.78 1.46 8.30
N ALA A 16 0.01 1.55 7.23
CA ALA A 16 0.04 2.71 6.34
C ALA A 16 -1.36 3.04 5.79
N TRP A 17 -2.09 2.03 5.32
CA TRP A 17 -3.47 2.20 4.85
C TRP A 17 -4.41 2.72 5.94
N LEU A 18 -4.32 2.18 7.17
CA LEU A 18 -5.12 2.63 8.32
C LEU A 18 -4.89 4.10 8.68
N THR A 19 -3.70 4.67 8.40
CA THR A 19 -3.45 6.10 8.64
C THR A 19 -4.35 7.03 7.81
N THR A 20 -4.97 6.54 6.73
CA THR A 20 -5.94 7.30 5.93
C THR A 20 -7.13 7.76 6.76
N PHE A 21 -7.54 7.00 7.77
CA PHE A 21 -8.64 7.38 8.67
C PHE A 21 -8.37 8.71 9.39
N VAL A 22 -7.10 8.97 9.74
CA VAL A 22 -6.65 10.20 10.42
C VAL A 22 -6.22 11.31 9.45
N THR A 23 -6.69 11.26 8.19
CA THR A 23 -6.36 12.25 7.14
C THR A 23 -4.88 12.26 6.73
N LEU A 24 -4.10 11.21 7.06
CA LEU A 24 -2.72 11.08 6.58
C LEU A 24 -2.69 10.51 5.15
N PRO A 25 -1.60 10.74 4.39
CA PRO A 25 -1.44 10.24 3.02
C PRO A 25 -1.10 8.73 2.99
N GLY A 26 -1.95 7.89 3.56
CA GLY A 26 -1.69 6.46 3.79
C GLY A 26 -1.32 5.67 2.53
N ASN A 27 -1.99 5.94 1.40
CA ASN A 27 -1.68 5.30 0.11
C ASN A 27 -0.27 5.67 -0.40
N TRP A 28 0.23 6.87 -0.11
CA TRP A 28 1.59 7.28 -0.45
C TRP A 28 2.63 6.58 0.43
N ILE A 29 2.34 6.42 1.72
CA ILE A 29 3.19 5.66 2.64
C ILE A 29 3.27 4.20 2.20
N LEU A 30 2.13 3.60 1.83
CA LEU A 30 2.06 2.24 1.27
C LEU A 30 2.92 2.11 0.00
N LEU A 31 2.79 3.05 -0.94
CA LEU A 31 3.60 3.08 -2.16
C LEU A 31 5.10 3.17 -1.81
N LEU A 32 5.49 4.07 -0.91
CA LEU A 32 6.88 4.25 -0.49
C LEU A 32 7.45 2.96 0.12
N CYS A 33 6.74 2.33 1.06
CA CYS A 33 7.16 1.06 1.65
C CYS A 33 7.30 -0.04 0.59
N THR A 34 6.42 -0.08 -0.41
CA THR A 34 6.49 -1.03 -1.51
C THR A 34 7.69 -0.78 -2.43
N VAL A 35 7.99 0.48 -2.75
CA VAL A 35 9.19 0.85 -3.54
C VAL A 35 10.47 0.45 -2.79
N LEU A 36 10.55 0.75 -1.50
CA LEU A 36 11.69 0.38 -0.66
C LEU A 36 11.86 -1.14 -0.63
N TYR A 37 10.76 -1.89 -0.47
CA TYR A 37 10.79 -3.35 -0.52
C TYR A 37 11.30 -3.88 -1.86
N ALA A 38 10.73 -3.41 -2.98
CA ALA A 38 11.11 -3.86 -4.32
C ALA A 38 12.58 -3.54 -4.65
N TYR A 39 13.09 -2.42 -4.16
CA TYR A 39 14.46 -1.96 -4.39
C TYR A 39 15.49 -2.68 -3.50
N PHE A 40 15.22 -2.84 -2.20
CA PHE A 40 16.18 -3.39 -1.25
C PHE A 40 16.15 -4.91 -1.11
N LEU A 41 15.15 -5.60 -1.68
CA LEU A 41 15.15 -7.06 -1.71
C LEU A 41 16.36 -7.55 -2.54
N PRO A 42 17.25 -8.40 -2.00
CA PRO A 42 18.46 -8.80 -2.73
C PRO A 42 18.14 -9.60 -4.01
N ALA A 43 18.97 -9.44 -5.04
CA ALA A 43 18.82 -10.17 -6.30
C ALA A 43 18.96 -11.69 -6.05
N GLY A 44 17.98 -12.48 -6.52
CA GLY A 44 17.90 -13.93 -6.29
C GLY A 44 16.84 -14.38 -5.28
N TYR A 45 16.21 -13.45 -4.54
CA TYR A 45 15.09 -13.75 -3.67
C TYR A 45 13.74 -13.58 -4.40
N PHE A 46 12.99 -14.66 -4.49
CA PHE A 46 11.64 -14.73 -5.05
C PHE A 46 10.69 -15.39 -4.05
N PRO A 47 9.38 -15.06 -4.06
CA PRO A 47 8.67 -14.08 -4.91
C PRO A 47 9.09 -12.62 -4.66
N ARG A 48 8.89 -11.72 -5.65
CA ARG A 48 9.25 -10.29 -5.56
C ARG A 48 8.07 -9.43 -6.06
N VAL A 49 7.97 -8.20 -5.57
CA VAL A 49 7.06 -7.20 -6.15
C VAL A 49 7.64 -6.67 -7.47
N SER A 50 6.95 -6.88 -8.58
CA SER A 50 7.29 -6.35 -9.90
C SER A 50 7.12 -4.83 -9.96
N TRP A 51 8.00 -4.17 -10.70
CA TRP A 51 7.87 -2.75 -11.01
C TRP A 51 6.57 -2.41 -11.75
N THR A 52 5.96 -3.39 -12.44
CA THR A 52 4.63 -3.21 -13.04
C THR A 52 3.59 -2.91 -11.96
N VAL A 53 3.60 -3.68 -10.86
CA VAL A 53 2.68 -3.47 -9.72
C VAL A 53 2.97 -2.14 -9.05
N VAL A 54 4.25 -1.79 -8.86
CA VAL A 54 4.65 -0.48 -8.31
C VAL A 54 4.06 0.70 -9.13
N ILE A 55 4.13 0.63 -10.46
CA ILE A 55 3.56 1.68 -11.33
C ILE A 55 2.04 1.71 -11.21
N VAL A 56 1.38 0.54 -11.22
CA VAL A 56 -0.09 0.44 -11.09
C VAL A 56 -0.56 1.06 -9.77
N ILE A 57 0.06 0.69 -8.65
CA ILE A 57 -0.33 1.24 -7.35
C ILE A 57 0.03 2.73 -7.21
N ALA A 58 1.05 3.23 -7.91
CA ALA A 58 1.36 4.66 -7.96
C ALA A 58 0.24 5.45 -8.66
N VAL A 59 -0.27 4.94 -9.79
CA VAL A 59 -1.43 5.53 -10.47
C VAL A 59 -2.67 5.48 -9.57
N LEU A 60 -2.91 4.35 -8.91
CA LEU A 60 -4.01 4.22 -7.95
C LEU A 60 -3.88 5.20 -6.77
N ALA A 61 -2.66 5.40 -6.23
CA ALA A 61 -2.42 6.36 -5.15
C ALA A 61 -2.86 7.78 -5.55
N VAL A 62 -2.47 8.21 -6.77
CA VAL A 62 -2.87 9.50 -7.33
C VAL A 62 -4.38 9.60 -7.50
N ILE A 63 -5.02 8.55 -8.05
CA ILE A 63 -6.48 8.51 -8.20
C ILE A 63 -7.18 8.64 -6.84
N GLY A 64 -6.72 7.91 -5.82
CA GLY A 64 -7.29 7.96 -4.48
C GLY A 64 -7.19 9.35 -3.85
N GLU A 65 -6.05 10.04 -4.04
CA GLU A 65 -5.85 11.40 -3.56
C GLU A 65 -6.77 12.41 -4.28
N ILE A 66 -6.90 12.27 -5.60
CA ILE A 66 -7.81 13.08 -6.41
C ILE A 66 -9.26 12.87 -5.96
N VAL A 67 -9.68 11.62 -5.74
CA VAL A 67 -11.05 11.29 -5.28
C VAL A 67 -11.34 11.94 -3.93
N GLU A 68 -10.43 11.85 -2.97
CA GLU A 68 -10.63 12.46 -1.65
C GLU A 68 -10.68 13.99 -1.73
N PHE A 69 -9.74 14.60 -2.46
CA PHE A 69 -9.67 16.04 -2.61
C PHE A 69 -10.89 16.60 -3.34
N LEU A 70 -11.29 15.98 -4.46
CA LEU A 70 -12.44 16.41 -5.24
C LEU A 70 -13.74 16.19 -4.48
N ALA A 71 -13.94 15.05 -3.81
CA ALA A 71 -15.17 14.82 -3.05
C ALA A 71 -15.31 15.82 -1.90
N GLY A 72 -14.24 16.06 -1.13
CA GLY A 72 -14.23 17.02 -0.02
C GLY A 72 -14.45 18.46 -0.48
N ALA A 73 -13.68 18.92 -1.47
CA ALA A 73 -13.75 20.29 -1.97
C ALA A 73 -15.04 20.55 -2.77
N ALA A 74 -15.46 19.61 -3.64
CA ALA A 74 -16.67 19.76 -4.43
C ALA A 74 -17.93 19.71 -3.56
N GLY A 75 -17.91 19.00 -2.43
CA GLY A 75 -19.02 18.98 -1.48
C GLY A 75 -19.40 20.38 -1.00
N ALA A 76 -18.41 21.14 -0.49
CA ALA A 76 -18.62 22.53 -0.07
C ALA A 76 -18.82 23.49 -1.25
N ALA A 77 -18.03 23.34 -2.32
CA ALA A 77 -18.06 24.25 -3.46
C ALA A 77 -19.38 24.18 -4.25
N LYS A 78 -20.00 23.01 -4.39
CA LYS A 78 -21.32 22.86 -5.05
C LYS A 78 -22.42 23.64 -4.34
N GLN A 79 -22.27 23.85 -3.03
CA GLN A 79 -23.20 24.65 -2.22
C GLN A 79 -22.79 26.13 -2.18
N GLY A 80 -21.89 26.55 -3.07
CA GLY A 80 -21.41 27.92 -3.17
C GLY A 80 -20.29 28.28 -2.19
N GLY A 81 -19.67 27.32 -1.48
CA GLY A 81 -18.60 27.55 -0.51
C GLY A 81 -17.47 28.45 -1.04
N SER A 82 -17.03 29.39 -0.20
CA SER A 82 -15.89 30.26 -0.52
C SER A 82 -14.58 29.47 -0.51
N ARG A 83 -13.53 30.01 -1.14
CA ARG A 83 -12.19 29.39 -1.12
C ARG A 83 -11.66 29.25 0.31
N TRP A 84 -11.98 30.22 1.16
CA TRP A 84 -11.60 30.22 2.57
C TRP A 84 -12.38 29.17 3.38
N GLY A 85 -13.68 29.01 3.12
CA GLY A 85 -14.51 27.94 3.69
C GLY A 85 -14.02 26.55 3.31
N VAL A 86 -13.66 26.34 2.03
CA VAL A 86 -13.05 25.07 1.59
C VAL A 86 -11.74 24.82 2.33
N PHE A 87 -10.84 25.81 2.44
CA PHE A 87 -9.59 25.67 3.16
C PHE A 87 -9.81 25.32 4.65
N LEU A 88 -10.68 26.05 5.34
CA LEU A 88 -11.02 25.78 6.74
C LEU A 88 -11.69 24.42 6.93
N SER A 89 -12.44 23.91 5.93
CA SER A 89 -12.98 22.54 5.97
C SER A 89 -11.87 21.49 5.95
N LEU A 90 -10.79 21.70 5.20
CA LEU A 90 -9.65 20.78 5.17
C LEU A 90 -8.93 20.75 6.52
N VAL A 91 -8.66 21.94 7.08
CA VAL A 91 -8.02 22.09 8.40
C VAL A 91 -8.92 21.50 9.49
N GLY A 92 -10.20 21.87 9.47
CA GLY A 92 -11.18 21.39 10.43
C GLY A 92 -11.29 19.87 10.40
N ALA A 93 -11.28 19.25 9.23
CA ALA A 93 -11.31 17.81 9.12
C ALA A 93 -10.03 17.12 9.61
N PHE A 94 -8.85 17.69 9.38
CA PHE A 94 -7.62 17.15 9.94
C PHE A 94 -7.66 17.18 11.48
N VAL A 95 -7.99 18.34 12.06
CA VAL A 95 -8.09 18.52 13.52
C VAL A 95 -9.19 17.64 14.11
N GLY A 96 -10.37 17.64 13.49
CA GLY A 96 -11.52 16.85 13.91
C GLY A 96 -11.26 15.36 13.82
N SER A 97 -10.55 14.90 12.80
CA SER A 97 -10.17 13.50 12.63
C SER A 97 -9.21 13.05 13.74
N LEU A 98 -8.19 13.86 14.04
CA LEU A 98 -7.27 13.57 15.15
C LEU A 98 -8.00 13.58 16.50
N ALA A 99 -8.82 14.60 16.76
CA ALA A 99 -9.60 14.72 17.99
C ALA A 99 -10.57 13.54 18.14
N GLY A 100 -11.30 13.19 17.09
CA GLY A 100 -12.24 12.07 17.10
C GLY A 100 -11.55 10.72 17.31
N ALA A 101 -10.38 10.51 16.70
CA ALA A 101 -9.57 9.31 16.92
C ALA A 101 -9.16 9.16 18.40
N ILE A 102 -8.72 10.26 19.02
CA ILE A 102 -8.32 10.30 20.44
C ILE A 102 -9.55 10.08 21.34
N LEU A 103 -10.67 10.75 21.07
CA LEU A 103 -11.87 10.66 21.90
C LEU A 103 -12.45 9.24 21.93
N LEU A 104 -12.40 8.52 20.81
CA LEU A 104 -12.91 7.14 20.71
C LEU A 104 -11.82 6.08 20.87
N SER A 105 -10.61 6.44 21.32
CA SER A 105 -9.49 5.50 21.45
C SER A 105 -9.70 4.42 22.51
N PHE A 106 -10.68 4.58 23.39
CA PHE A 106 -11.04 3.60 24.42
C PHE A 106 -11.54 2.27 23.82
N ILE A 107 -12.06 2.28 22.58
CA ILE A 107 -12.30 1.06 21.78
C ILE A 107 -11.17 0.95 20.76
N PRO A 108 -10.21 0.02 20.94
CA PRO A 108 -9.06 -0.11 20.06
C PRO A 108 -9.49 -0.36 18.61
N ILE A 109 -8.77 0.24 17.66
CA ILE A 109 -8.93 0.09 16.20
C ILE A 109 -10.29 0.62 15.70
N LEU A 110 -11.40 -0.02 16.05
CA LEU A 110 -12.73 0.37 15.59
C LEU A 110 -13.15 1.74 16.11
N GLY A 111 -12.95 2.01 17.39
CA GLY A 111 -13.26 3.32 17.98
C GLY A 111 -12.41 4.41 17.35
N THR A 112 -11.10 4.19 17.23
CA THR A 112 -10.19 5.13 16.56
C THR A 112 -10.57 5.40 15.10
N MET A 113 -10.98 4.38 14.34
CA MET A 113 -11.36 4.52 12.93
C MET A 113 -12.68 5.29 12.77
N ILE A 114 -13.71 4.90 13.53
CA ILE A 114 -15.02 5.58 13.50
C ILE A 114 -14.87 7.01 13.99
N GLY A 115 -14.10 7.22 15.05
CA GLY A 115 -13.82 8.53 15.63
C GLY A 115 -13.08 9.43 14.64
N ALA A 116 -12.07 8.90 13.98
CA ALA A 116 -11.31 9.66 12.98
C ALA A 116 -12.17 10.04 11.76
N LEU A 117 -13.01 9.13 11.28
CA LEU A 117 -13.89 9.38 10.14
C LEU A 117 -14.98 10.42 10.48
N LEU A 118 -15.72 10.19 11.57
CA LEU A 118 -16.81 11.09 11.99
C LEU A 118 -16.27 12.44 12.49
N GLY A 119 -15.19 12.41 13.27
CA GLY A 119 -14.50 13.62 13.71
C GLY A 119 -13.99 14.43 12.53
N GLY A 120 -13.44 13.77 11.51
CA GLY A 120 -13.02 14.44 10.28
C GLY A 120 -14.19 15.05 9.50
N ALA A 121 -15.32 14.33 9.38
CA ALA A 121 -16.51 14.85 8.71
C ALA A 121 -17.12 16.04 9.46
N LEU A 122 -17.25 15.95 10.79
CA LEU A 122 -17.74 17.05 11.65
C LEU A 122 -16.78 18.24 11.66
N GLY A 123 -15.48 17.97 11.64
CA GLY A 123 -14.45 18.98 11.48
C GLY A 123 -14.53 19.71 10.14
N ALA A 124 -14.74 18.98 9.04
CA ALA A 124 -15.00 19.56 7.72
C ALA A 124 -16.23 20.45 7.73
N PHE A 125 -17.34 19.95 8.31
CA PHE A 125 -18.57 20.70 8.48
C PHE A 125 -18.33 22.02 9.22
N GLY A 126 -17.72 21.94 10.40
CA GLY A 126 -17.50 23.11 11.28
C GLY A 126 -16.55 24.10 10.63
N GLY A 127 -15.46 23.62 10.03
CA GLY A 127 -14.50 24.45 9.31
C GLY A 127 -15.14 25.18 8.12
N ALA A 128 -15.92 24.48 7.30
CA ALA A 128 -16.65 25.09 6.20
C ALA A 128 -17.66 26.12 6.69
N TRP A 129 -18.47 25.79 7.70
CA TRP A 129 -19.47 26.71 8.26
C TRP A 129 -18.85 27.96 8.87
N LEU A 130 -17.75 27.82 9.62
CA LEU A 130 -16.99 28.94 10.22
C LEU A 130 -16.32 29.81 9.17
N GLY A 131 -15.78 29.21 8.10
CA GLY A 131 -15.09 29.95 7.04
C GLY A 131 -15.99 30.88 6.24
N GLU A 132 -17.31 30.66 6.29
CA GLU A 132 -18.29 31.55 5.67
C GLU A 132 -18.78 32.68 6.59
N HIS A 133 -18.26 32.81 7.82
CA HIS A 133 -18.74 33.82 8.79
C HIS A 133 -18.57 35.27 8.31
N ASN A 134 -17.52 35.54 7.52
CA ASN A 134 -17.23 36.87 6.99
C ASN A 134 -17.83 37.10 5.59
N THR A 135 -18.72 36.22 5.15
CA THR A 135 -19.38 36.31 3.85
C THR A 135 -20.83 36.75 4.05
N GLU A 136 -21.45 37.37 3.05
CA GLU A 136 -22.85 37.83 3.09
C GLU A 136 -23.90 36.68 3.09
N LYS A 137 -23.46 35.45 3.38
CA LYS A 137 -24.30 34.26 3.32
C LYS A 137 -25.19 34.14 4.56
N THR A 138 -26.43 33.75 4.33
CA THR A 138 -27.39 33.43 5.37
C THR A 138 -26.96 32.21 6.19
N HIS A 139 -27.54 32.05 7.37
CA HIS A 139 -27.27 30.89 8.22
C HIS A 139 -27.62 29.56 7.51
N GLN A 140 -28.70 29.53 6.71
CA GLN A 140 -29.12 28.34 5.98
C GLN A 140 -28.12 27.96 4.88
N GLU A 141 -27.59 28.94 4.13
CA GLU A 141 -26.57 28.69 3.11
C GLU A 141 -25.27 28.17 3.74
N ARG A 142 -24.83 28.77 4.86
CA ARG A 142 -23.65 28.29 5.60
C ARG A 142 -23.82 26.85 6.09
N MET A 143 -25.03 26.51 6.56
CA MET A 143 -25.38 25.14 6.97
C MET A 143 -25.30 24.16 5.79
N ALA A 144 -25.84 24.53 4.63
CA ALA A 144 -25.79 23.71 3.42
C ALA A 144 -24.33 23.49 2.96
N ILE A 145 -23.49 24.52 3.00
CA ILE A 145 -22.05 24.42 2.68
C ILE A 145 -21.34 23.46 3.63
N GLY A 146 -21.61 23.56 4.93
CA GLY A 146 -21.10 22.63 5.94
C GLY A 146 -21.51 21.19 5.66
N GLN A 147 -22.80 20.94 5.38
CA GLN A 147 -23.32 19.61 5.06
C GLN A 147 -22.69 19.04 3.78
N GLY A 148 -22.46 19.89 2.78
CA GLY A 148 -21.72 19.55 1.59
C GLY A 148 -20.31 19.09 1.90
N ALA A 149 -19.57 19.82 2.74
CA ALA A 149 -18.22 19.46 3.19
C ALA A 149 -18.21 18.13 3.98
N PHE A 150 -19.21 17.91 4.85
CA PHE A 150 -19.37 16.69 5.64
C PHE A 150 -19.52 15.46 4.74
N ILE A 151 -20.50 15.49 3.85
CA ILE A 151 -20.81 14.36 2.95
C ILE A 151 -19.63 14.14 1.98
N GLY A 152 -19.08 15.23 1.44
CA GLY A 152 -17.91 15.20 0.58
C GLY A 152 -16.71 14.54 1.23
N ARG A 153 -16.45 14.86 2.51
CA ARG A 153 -15.37 14.25 3.29
C ARG A 153 -15.59 12.75 3.49
N ILE A 154 -16.79 12.31 3.89
CA ILE A 154 -17.08 10.88 4.08
C ILE A 154 -16.89 10.11 2.76
N LEU A 155 -17.52 10.58 1.68
CA LEU A 155 -17.45 9.91 0.38
C LEU A 155 -16.02 9.87 -0.17
N GLY A 156 -15.27 10.97 0.01
CA GLY A 156 -13.87 11.07 -0.41
C GLY A 156 -12.97 10.08 0.33
N THR A 157 -13.05 10.06 1.67
CA THR A 157 -12.25 9.16 2.50
C THR A 157 -12.62 7.69 2.24
N VAL A 158 -13.92 7.35 2.11
CA VAL A 158 -14.35 5.98 1.76
C VAL A 158 -13.82 5.58 0.38
N GLY A 159 -13.93 6.46 -0.63
CA GLY A 159 -13.38 6.19 -1.96
C GLY A 159 -11.87 5.94 -1.93
N LYS A 160 -11.11 6.76 -1.20
CA LYS A 160 -9.67 6.58 -1.02
C LYS A 160 -9.31 5.30 -0.29
N LEU A 161 -10.09 4.91 0.72
CA LEU A 161 -9.92 3.66 1.45
C LEU A 161 -10.10 2.44 0.54
N ILE A 162 -11.13 2.44 -0.32
CA ILE A 162 -11.37 1.37 -1.30
C ILE A 162 -10.16 1.23 -2.25
N VAL A 163 -9.68 2.36 -2.80
CA VAL A 163 -8.48 2.38 -3.64
C VAL A 163 -7.27 1.82 -2.89
N GLY A 164 -7.10 2.20 -1.63
CA GLY A 164 -6.03 1.69 -0.78
C GLY A 164 -6.10 0.18 -0.51
N VAL A 165 -7.31 -0.39 -0.36
CA VAL A 165 -7.50 -1.85 -0.25
C VAL A 165 -7.07 -2.55 -1.54
N ILE A 166 -7.43 -2.00 -2.70
CA ILE A 166 -7.01 -2.57 -4.00
C ILE A 166 -5.48 -2.56 -4.09
N MET A 167 -4.84 -1.45 -3.74
CA MET A 167 -3.37 -1.36 -3.69
C MET A 167 -2.76 -2.41 -2.75
N LEU A 168 -3.28 -2.53 -1.53
CA LEU A 168 -2.81 -3.48 -0.54
C LEU A 168 -2.91 -4.93 -1.04
N VAL A 169 -4.04 -5.29 -1.66
CA VAL A 169 -4.25 -6.63 -2.23
C VAL A 169 -3.28 -6.89 -3.37
N LEU A 170 -3.10 -5.95 -4.31
CA LEU A 170 -2.17 -6.11 -5.43
C LEU A 170 -0.73 -6.34 -4.95
N VAL A 171 -0.24 -5.51 -4.02
CA VAL A 171 1.12 -5.65 -3.47
C VAL A 171 1.27 -6.96 -2.71
N THR A 172 0.27 -7.32 -1.91
CA THR A 172 0.32 -8.57 -1.13
C THR A 172 0.34 -9.76 -2.08
N LEU A 173 -0.55 -9.83 -3.07
CA LEU A 173 -0.56 -10.94 -4.01
C LEU A 173 0.76 -11.06 -4.79
N ASP A 174 1.31 -9.94 -5.25
CA ASP A 174 2.58 -9.96 -6.00
C ASP A 174 3.77 -10.36 -5.14
N SER A 175 3.84 -9.85 -3.90
CA SER A 175 4.90 -10.23 -2.95
C SER A 175 4.87 -11.70 -2.50
N PHE A 176 3.75 -12.41 -2.67
CA PHE A 176 3.60 -13.83 -2.29
C PHE A 176 3.57 -14.79 -3.49
N PHE A 177 3.13 -14.33 -4.67
CA PHE A 177 2.87 -15.21 -5.81
C PHE A 177 3.59 -14.79 -7.11
N ASP A 178 4.27 -13.64 -7.14
CA ASP A 178 4.98 -13.12 -8.31
C ASP A 178 4.08 -13.10 -9.55
N LEU A 179 3.10 -12.17 -9.57
CA LEU A 179 2.01 -12.15 -10.56
C LEU A 179 2.53 -12.02 -12.01
N LYS A 180 3.71 -11.40 -12.17
CA LYS A 180 4.57 -11.56 -13.33
C LYS A 180 5.80 -12.34 -12.88
N LYS A 181 5.95 -13.59 -13.33
CA LYS A 181 7.26 -14.26 -13.30
C LYS A 181 8.26 -13.40 -14.06
N GLU A 182 9.00 -12.54 -13.37
CA GLU A 182 10.08 -11.81 -14.01
C GLU A 182 11.15 -12.84 -14.42
N PRO A 183 11.70 -12.75 -15.65
CA PRO A 183 12.73 -13.68 -16.09
C PRO A 183 13.89 -13.68 -15.09
N ILE A 184 14.34 -14.86 -14.69
CA ILE A 184 15.54 -15.01 -13.84
C ILE A 184 16.66 -14.19 -14.50
N PRO A 185 17.37 -13.30 -13.77
CA PRO A 185 18.44 -12.52 -14.35
C PRO A 185 19.45 -13.44 -15.04
N GLU A 186 19.82 -13.14 -16.28
CA GLU A 186 20.66 -13.99 -17.13
C GLU A 186 22.03 -14.31 -16.50
N GLN A 187 22.50 -13.47 -15.58
CA GLN A 187 23.71 -13.69 -14.79
C GLN A 187 23.54 -14.87 -13.80
N LEU A 188 22.38 -14.99 -13.15
CA LEU A 188 22.06 -16.08 -12.23
C LEU A 188 21.84 -17.41 -12.97
N SER A 189 21.27 -17.38 -14.18
CA SER A 189 21.18 -18.58 -15.02
C SER A 189 22.55 -19.03 -15.49
N THR A 190 23.42 -18.09 -15.91
CA THR A 190 24.77 -18.42 -16.37
C THR A 190 25.63 -19.00 -15.25
N GLU A 191 25.62 -18.40 -14.05
CA GLU A 191 26.37 -18.94 -12.91
C GLU A 191 25.84 -20.30 -12.44
N ALA A 192 24.52 -20.48 -12.41
CA ALA A 192 23.90 -21.76 -12.06
C ALA A 192 24.21 -22.85 -13.11
N GLU A 193 24.18 -22.51 -14.40
CA GLU A 193 24.48 -23.41 -15.51
C GLU A 193 25.96 -23.78 -15.53
N VAL A 194 26.86 -22.82 -15.31
CA VAL A 194 28.30 -23.07 -15.17
C VAL A 194 28.58 -23.97 -13.96
N SER A 195 27.95 -23.71 -12.81
CA SER A 195 28.10 -24.55 -11.61
C SER A 195 27.57 -25.96 -11.84
N TYR A 196 26.42 -26.10 -12.52
CA TYR A 196 25.85 -27.40 -12.90
C TYR A 196 26.77 -28.19 -13.84
N LEU A 197 27.28 -27.54 -14.88
CA LEU A 197 28.23 -28.15 -15.83
C LEU A 197 29.55 -28.54 -15.15
N PHE A 198 30.02 -27.74 -14.19
CA PHE A 198 31.22 -28.03 -13.42
C PHE A 198 31.03 -29.25 -12.52
N ASN A 199 29.89 -29.31 -11.80
CA ASN A 199 29.55 -30.41 -10.89
C ASN A 199 29.22 -31.71 -11.65
N TRP A 200 28.63 -31.60 -12.85
CA TRP A 200 28.47 -32.74 -13.75
C TRP A 200 29.82 -33.33 -14.17
N LYS A 201 30.77 -32.49 -14.61
CA LYS A 201 32.09 -32.96 -15.05
C LYS A 201 32.89 -33.64 -13.93
N SER A 202 32.78 -33.19 -12.68
CA SER A 202 33.44 -33.86 -11.55
C SER A 202 32.85 -35.22 -11.21
N ASN A 203 31.55 -35.45 -11.47
CA ASN A 203 30.86 -36.71 -11.17
C ASN A 203 30.96 -37.77 -12.28
N VAL A 204 31.60 -37.46 -13.42
CA VAL A 204 31.76 -38.40 -14.55
C VAL A 204 33.11 -39.16 -14.48
N VAL A 205 33.94 -38.92 -13.47
CA VAL A 205 35.23 -39.63 -13.27
C VAL A 205 35.12 -40.69 -12.16
N GLU A 206 34.24 -41.67 -12.35
CA GLU A 206 34.48 -43.02 -11.83
C GLU A 206 34.10 -44.02 -12.93
N PRO A 207 35.05 -44.52 -13.73
CA PRO A 207 34.78 -45.68 -14.54
C PRO A 207 34.48 -46.85 -13.59
N SER A 208 33.31 -47.47 -13.75
CA SER A 208 33.02 -48.77 -13.14
C SER A 208 34.18 -49.73 -13.46
N PRO A 209 34.74 -50.47 -12.49
CA PRO A 209 35.83 -51.39 -12.78
C PRO A 209 35.37 -52.38 -13.85
N THR A 210 36.01 -52.28 -15.02
CA THR A 210 35.75 -53.15 -16.16
C THR A 210 35.96 -54.60 -15.72
N SER A 211 35.06 -55.47 -16.19
CA SER A 211 34.96 -56.90 -15.90
C SER A 211 36.22 -57.76 -16.17
N ALA A 212 37.34 -57.15 -16.57
CA ALA A 212 38.63 -57.80 -16.76
C ALA A 212 39.35 -58.13 -15.44
N GLU A 213 39.14 -57.37 -14.35
CA GLU A 213 39.86 -57.58 -13.08
C GLU A 213 39.30 -58.71 -12.19
N ARG A 214 38.12 -59.28 -12.50
CA ARG A 214 37.56 -60.40 -11.72
C ARG A 214 38.20 -61.77 -12.02
N SER A 215 39.07 -61.87 -13.02
CA SER A 215 39.62 -63.17 -13.45
C SER A 215 41.02 -63.50 -12.89
N VAL A 216 41.67 -62.57 -12.18
CA VAL A 216 43.06 -62.77 -11.71
C VAL A 216 43.15 -63.16 -10.24
N VAL A 217 42.03 -63.17 -9.49
CA VAL A 217 42.03 -63.43 -8.02
C VAL A 217 41.47 -64.82 -7.67
N SER A 218 41.50 -65.80 -8.58
CA SER A 218 41.03 -67.17 -8.28
C SER A 218 42.03 -68.29 -8.59
N THR A 219 43.30 -67.98 -8.81
CA THR A 219 44.37 -68.97 -8.86
C THR A 219 45.47 -68.52 -7.94
N ASP A 220 45.35 -68.91 -6.68
CA ASP A 220 46.45 -69.36 -5.81
C ASP A 220 45.80 -70.06 -4.62
N MET A 221 45.75 -71.40 -4.72
CA MET A 221 45.63 -72.33 -3.59
C MET A 221 46.99 -72.45 -2.91
#